data_AF-B7Z4H3-F1
#
_entry.id   AF-B7Z4H3-F1
#
_cell.length_a   1.000
_cell.length_b   1.000
_cell.length_c   1.000
_cell.angle_alpha   90.00
_cell.angle_beta   90.00
_cell.angle_gamma   90.00
#
_symmetry.space_group_name_H-M   'P 1'
#
loop_
_entity.id
_entity.type
_entity.pdbx_description
1 polymer ?
#
loop_
_entity_poly.entity_id
_entity_poly.type
_entity_poly.pdbx_seq_one_letter_code
_entity_poly.pdbx_strand_id
1 'polypeptide(L)'
;MKLDHEEEPQLSEPYLSKQKKLMAKILEHDDVSYLKKILGELAMVLDQIEAELEKRKLENEGQKCELWLCGCAFTLADVLLGATLHRLKFLGLSKKYWEDGSRPNLQSFFERVQRRFAFRKVLGDIHTTLLSAVIPNAFRLVKRKPPSFFGASFLMGSLGGMGYFAYWYLKKKYI
;
A
#
# COMPACT_ATOMS: atom_id res chain seq x y z
N MET A 1 -23.50 -15.00 15.98
CA MET A 1 -23.48 -14.17 17.21
C MET A 1 -24.60 -13.16 17.03
N LYS A 2 -25.82 -13.53 17.42
CA LYS A 2 -26.95 -12.61 17.49
C LYS A 2 -26.72 -11.78 18.76
N LEU A 3 -26.74 -10.46 18.65
CA LEU A 3 -26.63 -9.56 19.79
C LEU A 3 -28.05 -9.46 20.36
N ASP A 4 -28.24 -10.02 21.55
CA ASP A 4 -29.50 -9.97 22.28
C ASP A 4 -29.70 -8.50 22.71
N HIS A 5 -30.64 -7.82 22.06
CA HIS A 5 -30.89 -6.38 22.20
C HIS A 5 -31.85 -6.03 23.36
N GLU A 6 -32.16 -6.98 24.24
CA GLU A 6 -33.28 -6.83 25.19
C GLU A 6 -32.89 -6.37 26.60
N GLU A 7 -31.61 -6.30 26.97
CA GLU A 7 -31.25 -6.09 28.40
C GLU A 7 -31.01 -4.63 28.85
N GLU A 8 -30.82 -3.65 27.95
CA GLU A 8 -30.62 -2.24 28.36
C GLU A 8 -31.26 -1.20 27.41
N PRO A 9 -32.57 -0.87 27.59
CA PRO A 9 -33.28 0.06 26.71
C PRO A 9 -32.70 1.48 26.69
N GLN A 10 -32.05 1.94 27.76
CA GLN A 10 -31.48 3.28 27.90
C GLN A 10 -30.25 3.53 27.00
N LEU A 11 -29.54 2.48 26.59
CA LEU A 11 -28.34 2.60 25.76
C LEU A 11 -28.65 2.45 24.26
N SER A 12 -29.78 1.85 23.89
CA SER A 12 -30.20 1.66 22.50
C SER A 12 -30.32 2.98 21.73
N GLU A 13 -30.93 4.00 22.34
CA GLU A 13 -31.11 5.34 21.76
C GLU A 13 -29.79 6.07 21.46
N PRO A 14 -28.83 6.18 22.40
CA PRO A 14 -27.55 6.81 22.10
C PRO A 14 -26.73 6.04 21.05
N TYR A 15 -26.80 4.70 21.00
CA TYR A 15 -26.15 3.91 19.94
C TYR A 15 -26.76 4.18 18.56
N LEU A 16 -28.10 4.20 18.46
CA LEU A 16 -28.79 4.54 17.21
C LEU A 16 -28.51 5.99 16.79
N SER A 17 -28.39 6.93 17.72
CA SER A 17 -28.02 8.31 17.42
C SER A 17 -26.60 8.44 16.86
N LYS A 18 -25.64 7.69 17.42
CA LYS A 18 -24.26 7.63 16.92
C LYS A 18 -24.20 6.97 15.55
N GLN A 19 -24.96 5.90 15.33
CA GLN A 19 -25.07 5.23 14.03
C GLN A 19 -25.65 6.18 12.98
N LYS A 20 -26.72 6.91 13.29
CA LYS A 20 -27.32 7.91 12.38
C LYS A 20 -26.36 9.05 12.08
N LYS A 21 -25.63 9.57 13.07
CA LYS A 21 -24.59 10.60 12.86
C LYS A 21 -23.44 10.10 11.99
N LEU A 22 -23.01 8.86 12.16
CA LEU A 22 -21.96 8.25 11.33
C LEU A 22 -22.47 8.04 9.89
N MET A 23 -23.67 7.50 9.73
CA MET A 23 -24.32 7.28 8.42
C MET A 23 -24.54 8.60 7.68
N ALA A 24 -25.00 9.65 8.36
CA ALA A 24 -25.16 10.97 7.75
C ALA A 24 -23.81 11.56 7.29
N LYS A 25 -22.75 11.43 8.10
CA LYS A 25 -21.40 11.85 7.71
C LYS A 25 -20.82 11.05 6.55
N ILE A 26 -21.13 9.75 6.46
CA ILE A 26 -20.72 8.90 5.32
C ILE A 26 -21.47 9.35 4.06
N LEU A 27 -22.78 9.58 4.16
CA LEU A 27 -23.62 10.00 3.04
C LEU A 27 -23.23 11.39 2.49
N GLU A 28 -22.85 12.33 3.36
CA GLU A 28 -22.31 13.63 2.96
C GLU A 28 -20.92 13.52 2.29
N HIS A 29 -20.14 12.47 2.58
CA HIS A 29 -18.84 12.21 1.95
C HIS A 29 -18.93 11.43 0.64
N ASP A 30 -20.09 10.83 0.34
CA ASP A 30 -20.34 9.99 -0.84
C ASP A 30 -20.92 10.78 -2.03
N ASP A 31 -20.60 12.07 -2.18
CA ASP A 31 -20.88 12.77 -3.44
C ASP A 31 -19.87 12.35 -4.51
N VAL A 32 -20.21 11.27 -5.21
CA VAL A 32 -19.47 10.72 -6.35
C VAL A 32 -19.18 11.79 -7.40
N SER A 33 -20.05 12.80 -7.56
CA SER A 33 -19.87 13.87 -8.54
C SER A 33 -18.73 14.81 -8.12
N TYR A 34 -18.68 15.16 -6.83
CA TYR A 34 -17.61 15.96 -6.26
C TYR A 34 -16.26 15.24 -6.32
N LEU A 35 -16.23 13.94 -5.99
CA LEU A 35 -15.02 13.11 -6.10
C LEU A 35 -14.52 13.05 -7.55
N LYS A 36 -15.42 12.85 -8.52
CA LYS A 36 -15.05 12.87 -9.95
C LYS A 36 -14.45 14.21 -10.35
N LYS A 37 -15.01 15.32 -9.86
CA LYS A 37 -14.48 16.66 -10.12
C LYS A 37 -13.05 16.82 -9.59
N ILE A 38 -12.81 16.46 -8.32
CA ILE A 38 -11.47 16.53 -7.71
C ILE A 38 -10.47 15.65 -8.46
N LEU A 39 -10.86 14.43 -8.82
CA LEU A 39 -9.99 13.52 -9.58
C LEU A 39 -9.68 14.05 -10.99
N GLY A 40 -10.61 14.82 -11.58
CA GLY A 40 -10.40 15.54 -12.83
C GLY A 40 -9.42 16.70 -12.67
N GLU A 41 -9.59 17.53 -11.64
CA GLU A 41 -8.67 18.62 -11.31
C GLU A 41 -7.25 18.10 -11.03
N LEU A 42 -7.14 17.01 -10.26
CA LEU A 42 -5.87 16.33 -10.02
C LEU A 42 -5.22 15.85 -11.32
N ALA A 43 -6.01 15.30 -12.25
CA ALA A 43 -5.49 14.85 -13.53
C ALA A 43 -4.83 16.00 -14.30
N MET A 44 -5.50 17.17 -14.35
CA MET A 44 -4.98 18.37 -15.00
C MET A 44 -3.68 18.88 -14.36
N VAL A 45 -3.61 18.87 -13.02
CA VAL A 45 -2.39 19.27 -12.29
C VAL A 45 -1.23 18.31 -12.61
N LEU A 46 -1.49 17.00 -12.69
CA LEU A 46 -0.46 16.03 -13.07
C LEU A 46 0.02 16.21 -14.51
N ASP A 47 -0.85 16.62 -15.43
CA ASP A 47 -0.45 16.96 -16.82
C ASP A 47 0.43 18.21 -16.87
N GLN A 48 0.11 19.23 -16.08
CA GLN A 48 0.95 20.43 -15.95
C GLN A 48 2.34 20.08 -15.41
N ILE A 49 2.41 19.18 -14.42
CA ILE A 49 3.68 18.72 -13.85
C ILE A 49 4.49 17.94 -14.88
N GLU A 50 3.86 17.06 -15.67
CA GLU A 50 4.54 16.33 -16.73
C GLU A 50 5.15 17.29 -17.76
N ALA A 51 4.39 18.30 -18.19
CA ALA A 51 4.87 19.31 -19.13
C ALA A 51 6.04 20.12 -18.56
N GLU A 52 6.00 20.50 -17.28
CA GLU A 52 7.10 21.21 -16.63
C GLU A 52 8.34 20.32 -16.48
N LEU A 53 8.17 19.03 -16.17
CA LEU A 53 9.27 18.06 -16.11
C LEU A 53 9.90 17.84 -17.49
N GLU A 54 9.10 17.76 -18.55
CA GLU A 54 9.58 17.62 -19.94
C GLU A 54 10.33 18.87 -20.38
N LYS A 55 9.76 20.07 -20.15
CA LYS A 55 10.41 21.35 -20.43
C LYS A 55 11.78 21.43 -19.75
N ARG A 56 11.86 21.06 -18.47
CA ARG A 56 13.11 21.05 -17.70
C ARG A 56 14.13 20.06 -18.23
N LYS A 57 13.67 18.90 -18.71
CA LYS A 57 14.54 17.90 -19.31
C LYS A 57 15.21 18.48 -20.55
N LEU A 58 14.44 19.12 -21.43
CA LEU A 58 14.94 19.77 -22.64
C LEU A 58 15.88 20.94 -22.33
N GLU A 59 15.53 21.81 -21.39
CA GLU A 59 16.36 22.97 -21.01
C GLU A 59 17.72 22.56 -20.41
N ASN A 60 17.80 21.38 -19.80
CA ASN A 60 19.00 20.89 -19.12
C ASN A 60 19.65 19.70 -19.83
N GLU A 61 19.26 19.42 -21.08
CA GLU A 61 19.94 18.45 -21.95
C GLU A 61 21.37 18.93 -22.22
N GLY A 62 22.30 18.55 -21.32
CA GLY A 62 23.70 18.97 -21.35
C GLY A 62 24.32 19.22 -19.96
N GLN A 63 23.51 19.41 -18.92
CA GLN A 63 24.00 19.56 -17.55
C GLN A 63 23.99 18.21 -16.80
N LYS A 64 25.10 17.87 -16.12
CA LYS A 64 25.23 16.67 -15.27
C LYS A 64 24.50 16.80 -13.92
N CYS A 65 23.39 17.52 -13.86
CA CYS A 65 22.62 17.70 -12.62
C CYS A 65 21.40 16.77 -12.58
N GLU A 66 21.07 16.27 -11.39
CA GLU A 66 19.80 15.56 -11.18
C GLU A 66 18.64 16.55 -11.34
N LEU A 67 17.76 16.29 -12.31
CA LEU A 67 16.61 17.14 -12.61
C LEU A 67 15.47 16.90 -11.61
N TRP A 68 15.17 17.92 -10.80
CA TRP A 68 14.04 18.00 -9.88
C TRP A 68 13.00 19.01 -10.37
N LEU A 69 11.81 19.03 -9.75
CA LEU A 69 10.66 19.82 -10.19
C LEU A 69 10.95 21.33 -10.23
N CYS A 70 11.87 21.83 -9.41
CA CYS A 70 12.26 23.25 -9.35
C CYS A 70 13.75 23.51 -9.69
N GLY A 71 14.47 22.53 -10.25
CA GLY A 71 15.84 22.71 -10.76
C GLY A 71 16.80 21.59 -10.37
N CYS A 72 18.07 21.92 -10.17
CA CYS A 72 19.13 20.95 -9.84
C CYS A 72 19.16 20.55 -8.36
N ALA A 73 18.52 21.36 -7.50
CA ALA A 73 18.41 21.12 -6.07
C ALA A 73 17.05 20.49 -5.73
N PHE A 74 17.05 19.62 -4.73
CA PHE A 74 15.84 19.04 -4.20
C PHE A 74 15.14 20.05 -3.29
N THR A 75 13.88 20.37 -3.59
CA THR A 75 13.12 21.42 -2.92
C THR A 75 11.91 20.87 -2.17
N LEU A 76 11.22 21.75 -1.43
CA LEU A 76 9.96 21.42 -0.76
C LEU A 76 8.89 20.95 -1.74
N ALA A 77 8.87 21.50 -2.97
CA ALA A 77 7.91 21.11 -3.99
C ALA A 77 8.06 19.62 -4.37
N ASP A 78 9.29 19.13 -4.45
CA ASP A 78 9.59 17.72 -4.71
C ASP A 78 9.14 16.80 -3.56
N VAL A 79 9.27 17.26 -2.31
CA VAL A 79 8.78 16.54 -1.12
C VAL A 79 7.26 16.41 -1.15
N LEU A 80 6.56 17.51 -1.40
CA LEU A 80 5.10 17.54 -1.45
C LEU A 80 4.56 16.69 -2.60
N LEU A 81 5.17 16.81 -3.79
CA LEU A 81 4.82 16.01 -4.95
C LEU A 81 5.08 14.51 -4.68
N GLY A 82 6.25 14.17 -4.14
CA GLY A 82 6.60 12.79 -3.78
C GLY A 82 5.63 12.17 -2.78
N ALA A 83 5.24 12.92 -1.73
CA ALA A 83 4.25 12.47 -0.76
C ALA A 83 2.86 12.30 -1.37
N THR A 84 2.46 13.20 -2.27
CA THR A 84 1.16 13.15 -2.96
C THR A 84 1.09 11.93 -3.89
N LEU A 85 2.13 11.72 -4.72
CA LEU A 85 2.22 10.55 -5.61
C LEU A 85 2.23 9.24 -4.82
N HIS A 86 2.91 9.21 -3.67
CA HIS A 86 2.88 8.03 -2.80
C HIS A 86 1.46 7.73 -2.28
N ARG A 87 0.71 8.76 -1.86
CA ARG A 87 -0.69 8.61 -1.42
C ARG A 87 -1.59 8.15 -2.58
N LEU A 88 -1.38 8.68 -3.78
CA LEU A 88 -2.13 8.25 -4.97
C LEU A 88 -1.81 6.79 -5.34
N LYS A 89 -0.57 6.35 -5.15
CA LYS A 89 -0.18 4.93 -5.29
C LYS A 89 -0.86 4.05 -4.25
N PHE A 90 -0.92 4.52 -3.00
CA PHE A 90 -1.63 3.84 -1.93
C PHE A 90 -3.13 3.67 -2.22
N LEU A 91 -3.75 4.67 -2.86
CA LEU A 91 -5.14 4.62 -3.32
C LEU A 91 -5.37 3.69 -4.53
N GLY A 92 -4.32 3.12 -5.13
CA GLY A 92 -4.42 2.27 -6.31
C GLY A 92 -4.67 3.03 -7.61
N LEU A 93 -4.51 4.36 -7.60
CA LEU A 93 -4.70 5.21 -8.78
C LEU A 93 -3.45 5.31 -9.66
N SER A 94 -2.33 4.72 -9.25
CA SER A 94 -1.04 4.79 -9.95
C SER A 94 -1.09 4.28 -11.39
N LYS A 95 -1.78 3.15 -11.60
CA LYS A 95 -1.93 2.52 -12.92
C LYS A 95 -2.48 3.49 -13.94
N LYS A 96 -3.63 4.08 -13.61
CA LYS A 96 -4.35 5.03 -14.45
C LYS A 96 -3.55 6.29 -14.78
N TYR A 97 -2.77 6.81 -13.83
CA TYR A 97 -2.18 8.15 -13.97
C TYR A 97 -0.73 8.18 -14.45
N TRP A 98 0.07 7.14 -14.22
CA TRP A 98 1.48 7.15 -14.65
C TRP A 98 2.09 5.78 -14.96
N GLU A 99 1.56 4.65 -14.48
CA GLU A 99 2.18 3.33 -14.77
C GLU A 99 1.78 2.76 -16.15
N ASP A 100 0.70 3.24 -16.78
CA ASP A 100 0.26 2.84 -18.13
C ASP A 100 1.08 3.51 -19.27
N GLY A 101 2.22 4.13 -18.95
CA GLY A 101 3.06 4.86 -19.91
C GLY A 101 2.51 6.24 -20.31
N SER A 102 1.40 6.69 -19.72
CA SER A 102 0.81 8.00 -20.00
C SER A 102 1.73 9.18 -19.62
N ARG A 103 2.56 9.02 -18.58
CA ARG A 103 3.40 10.09 -18.02
C ARG A 103 4.77 9.55 -17.60
N PRO A 104 5.67 9.30 -18.58
CA PRO A 104 6.95 8.65 -18.33
C PRO A 104 7.91 9.52 -17.50
N ASN A 105 7.87 10.86 -17.62
CA ASN A 105 8.77 11.72 -16.86
C ASN A 105 8.38 11.72 -15.38
N LEU A 106 7.08 11.82 -15.08
CA LEU A 106 6.53 11.71 -13.73
C LEU A 106 6.85 10.35 -13.09
N GLN A 107 6.75 9.25 -13.85
CA GLN A 107 7.13 7.93 -13.36
C GLN A 107 8.63 7.90 -12.98
N SER A 108 9.50 8.37 -13.88
CA SER A 108 10.95 8.40 -13.64
C SER A 108 11.32 9.29 -12.44
N PHE A 109 10.60 10.40 -12.26
CA PHE A 109 10.73 11.29 -11.11
C PHE A 109 10.36 10.57 -9.82
N PHE A 110 9.21 9.88 -9.80
CA PHE A 110 8.73 9.17 -8.62
C PHE A 110 9.67 8.03 -8.21
N GLU A 111 10.17 7.25 -9.17
CA GLU A 111 11.18 6.21 -8.91
C GLU A 111 12.46 6.81 -8.30
N ARG A 112 12.89 7.99 -8.76
CA ARG A 112 14.04 8.70 -8.19
C ARG A 112 13.80 9.14 -6.75
N VAL A 113 12.62 9.69 -6.46
CA VAL A 113 12.22 10.06 -5.09
C VAL A 113 12.21 8.84 -4.17
N GLN A 114 11.68 7.71 -4.64
CA GLN A 114 11.64 6.45 -3.89
C GLN A 114 13.03 5.91 -3.53
N ARG A 115 14.05 6.19 -4.35
CA ARG A 115 15.41 5.74 -4.08
C ARG A 115 16.09 6.48 -2.93
N ARG A 116 15.62 7.67 -2.55
CA ARG A 116 16.26 8.48 -1.50
C ARG A 116 16.11 7.87 -0.11
N PHE A 117 17.19 7.89 0.67
CA PHE A 117 17.22 7.35 2.03
C PHE A 117 16.17 7.99 2.95
N ALA A 118 16.00 9.31 2.89
CA ALA A 118 15.00 10.02 3.69
C ALA A 118 13.58 9.51 3.42
N PHE A 119 13.25 9.25 2.16
CA PHE A 119 11.94 8.74 1.76
C PHE A 119 11.74 7.29 2.19
N ARG A 120 12.76 6.43 2.02
CA ARG A 120 12.72 5.04 2.49
C ARG A 120 12.61 4.93 4.01
N LYS A 121 13.28 5.81 4.76
CA LYS A 121 13.21 5.83 6.23
C LYS A 121 11.79 6.15 6.71
N VAL A 122 11.09 7.06 6.04
CA VAL A 122 9.72 7.44 6.41
C VAL A 122 8.70 6.40 5.91
N LEU A 123 8.86 5.88 4.71
CA LEU A 123 7.91 4.95 4.10
C LEU A 123 8.09 3.48 4.49
N GLY A 124 9.29 3.09 4.95
CA GLY A 124 9.57 1.74 5.44
C GLY A 124 8.64 1.35 6.59
N ASP A 125 8.20 2.34 7.39
CA ASP A 125 7.23 2.14 8.47
C ASP A 125 5.76 2.17 8.01
N ILE A 126 5.45 2.67 6.79
CA ILE A 126 4.06 2.95 6.35
C ILE A 126 3.46 1.80 5.53
N HIS A 127 4.25 0.97 4.84
CA HIS A 127 3.73 -0.32 4.35
C HIS A 127 3.24 -1.20 5.49
N THR A 128 3.74 -0.95 6.70
CA THR A 128 3.33 -1.60 7.94
C THR A 128 1.97 -1.14 8.42
N THR A 129 1.36 -0.02 8.00
CA THR A 129 0.10 0.45 8.61
C THR A 129 -1.16 -0.28 8.08
N LEU A 130 -1.24 -0.51 6.76
CA LEU A 130 -2.29 -1.37 6.19
C LEU A 130 -2.04 -2.81 6.62
N LEU A 131 -0.82 -3.30 6.46
CA LEU A 131 -0.43 -4.62 6.95
C LEU A 131 -0.65 -4.73 8.46
N SER A 132 -0.41 -3.73 9.30
CA SER A 132 -0.67 -3.79 10.75
C SER A 132 -2.14 -3.64 11.09
N ALA A 133 -2.99 -3.18 10.18
CA ALA A 133 -4.43 -3.26 10.35
C ALA A 133 -4.94 -4.67 9.99
N VAL A 134 -4.39 -5.28 8.93
CA VAL A 134 -4.84 -6.60 8.47
C VAL A 134 -4.13 -7.76 9.17
N ILE A 135 -2.86 -7.62 9.57
CA ILE A 135 -2.03 -8.63 10.25
C ILE A 135 -2.64 -9.01 11.59
N PRO A 136 -3.01 -8.09 12.52
CA PRO A 136 -3.63 -8.49 13.77
C PRO A 136 -4.95 -9.21 13.56
N ASN A 137 -5.74 -8.82 12.54
CA ASN A 137 -6.97 -9.50 12.18
C ASN A 137 -6.71 -10.89 11.58
N ALA A 138 -5.74 -11.02 10.68
CA ALA A 138 -5.31 -12.28 10.08
C ALA A 138 -4.71 -13.22 11.16
N PHE A 139 -3.87 -12.69 12.05
CA PHE A 139 -3.26 -13.42 13.16
C PHE A 139 -4.32 -13.84 14.20
N ARG A 140 -5.34 -13.00 14.45
CA ARG A 140 -6.50 -13.35 15.29
C ARG A 140 -7.36 -14.44 14.64
N LEU A 141 -7.50 -14.42 13.32
CA LEU A 141 -8.17 -15.47 12.54
C LEU A 141 -7.40 -16.79 12.59
N VAL A 142 -6.08 -16.76 12.43
CA VAL A 142 -5.19 -17.93 12.56
C VAL A 142 -5.19 -18.48 13.99
N LYS A 143 -5.21 -17.64 15.03
CA LYS A 143 -5.35 -18.11 16.42
C LYS A 143 -6.73 -18.74 16.70
N ARG A 144 -7.80 -18.28 16.06
CA ARG A 144 -9.16 -18.84 16.21
C ARG A 144 -9.40 -20.11 15.37
N LYS A 145 -8.73 -20.23 14.22
CA LYS A 145 -8.74 -21.41 13.36
C LYS A 145 -7.30 -21.68 12.90
N PRO A 146 -6.49 -22.40 13.69
CA PRO A 146 -5.15 -22.76 13.26
C PRO A 146 -5.28 -23.59 11.97
N PRO A 147 -4.59 -23.22 10.87
CA PRO A 147 -4.66 -24.02 9.66
C PRO A 147 -4.09 -25.40 9.96
N SER A 148 -4.90 -26.43 9.72
CA SER A 148 -4.57 -27.86 9.90
C SER A 148 -3.27 -28.28 9.18
N PHE A 149 -2.78 -27.45 8.26
CA PHE A 149 -1.53 -27.61 7.52
C PHE A 149 -0.25 -27.63 8.37
N PHE A 150 -0.22 -26.98 9.55
CA PHE A 150 0.99 -27.03 10.39
C PHE A 150 1.31 -28.45 10.91
N GLY A 151 0.29 -29.28 11.15
CA GLY A 151 0.49 -30.69 11.50
C GLY A 151 0.94 -31.54 10.31
N ALA A 152 0.38 -31.29 9.12
CA ALA A 152 0.67 -32.06 7.91
C ALA A 152 2.10 -31.83 7.38
N SER A 153 2.61 -30.59 7.44
CA SER A 153 3.98 -30.28 7.00
C SER A 153 5.05 -30.93 7.88
N PHE A 154 4.81 -31.06 9.20
CA PHE A 154 5.74 -31.74 10.10
C PHE A 154 5.76 -33.26 9.85
N LEU A 155 4.59 -33.87 9.61
CA LEU A 155 4.48 -35.31 9.32
C LEU A 155 5.14 -35.68 7.98
N MET A 156 4.95 -34.87 6.94
CA MET A 156 5.60 -35.10 5.63
C MET A 156 7.13 -34.93 5.70
N GLY A 157 7.62 -33.94 6.46
CA GLY A 157 9.06 -33.75 6.68
C GLY A 157 9.71 -34.91 7.45
N SER A 158 9.03 -35.42 8.49
CA SER A 158 9.52 -36.54 9.28
C SER A 158 9.59 -37.85 8.48
N LEU A 159 8.57 -38.15 7.66
CA LEU A 159 8.54 -39.35 6.81
C LEU A 159 9.62 -39.31 5.72
N GLY A 160 9.82 -38.16 5.08
CA GLY A 160 10.89 -37.97 4.10
C GLY A 160 12.30 -38.08 4.70
N GLY A 161 12.51 -37.48 5.88
CA GLY A 161 13.79 -37.54 6.59
C GLY A 161 14.16 -38.95 7.06
N MET A 162 13.20 -39.70 7.60
CA MET A 162 13.41 -41.10 8.01
C MET A 162 13.75 -42.01 6.81
N GLY A 163 13.06 -41.85 5.68
CA GLY A 163 13.35 -42.63 4.47
C GLY A 163 14.75 -42.36 3.93
N TYR A 164 15.18 -41.09 3.91
CA TYR A 164 16.53 -40.72 3.48
C TYR A 164 17.61 -41.26 4.43
N PHE A 165 17.37 -41.22 5.74
CA PHE A 165 18.31 -41.74 6.73
C PHE A 165 18.47 -43.27 6.63
N ALA A 166 17.37 -44.00 6.43
CA ALA A 166 17.39 -45.45 6.22
C ALA A 166 18.16 -45.83 4.93
N TYR A 167 17.93 -45.10 3.84
CA TYR A 167 18.67 -45.28 2.59
C TYR A 167 20.17 -45.02 2.77
N TRP A 168 20.54 -43.93 3.44
CA TRP A 168 21.94 -43.58 3.71
C TRP A 168 22.64 -44.64 4.59
N TYR A 169 21.94 -45.13 5.62
CA TYR A 169 22.46 -46.17 6.51
C TYR A 169 22.68 -47.51 5.79
N LEU A 170 21.73 -47.92 4.93
CA LEU A 170 21.87 -49.14 4.12
C LEU A 170 22.98 -49.02 3.09
N LYS A 171 23.13 -47.85 2.44
CA LYS A 171 24.22 -47.58 1.49
C LYS A 171 25.60 -47.69 2.14
N LYS A 172 25.75 -47.28 3.41
CA LYS A 172 27.02 -47.34 4.13
C LYS A 172 27.40 -48.76 4.61
N LYS A 173 26.45 -49.70 4.65
CA LYS A 173 26.65 -51.06 5.17
C LYS A 173 26.88 -52.12 4.09
N TYR A 174 26.41 -51.87 2.86
CA TYR A 174 26.41 -52.85 1.76
C TYR A 174 27.23 -52.42 0.53
N ILE A 175 27.87 -51.24 0.58
CA ILE A 175 28.93 -50.76 -0.32
C ILE A 175 30.14 -50.43 0.55
#